data_AF-A0A1F3TYS3-F1
#
_entry.id   AF-A0A1F3TYS3-F1
#
_cell.length_a   1.000
_cell.length_b   1.000
_cell.length_c   1.000
_cell.angle_alpha   90.00
_cell.angle_beta   90.00
_cell.angle_gamma   90.00
#
_symmetry.space_group_name_H-M   'P 1'
#
loop_
_entity.id
_entity.type
_entity.pdbx_description
1 polymer ?
#
loop_
_entity_poly.entity_id
_entity_poly.type
_entity_poly.pdbx_seq_one_letter_code
_entity_poly.pdbx_strand_id
1 'polypeptide(L)'
;MSLFWQQNKTIILFFTMLTGAMVFSFMEQPVESKSKSLAQILTEPIERHPNSGAERGPANIDGKKLEPVGSSSSRKKEQKLALKIFCVPGDLKINSDQHLVMLELSSCADLKEKHQLWVKNETNGFKAQIFRLEDSKFKTDFIQLNKGANKLSLEGILKDGQKVVQTLEILSGS
;
A
#
# COMPACT_ATOMS: atom_id res chain seq x y z
N MET A 1 -47.67 21.48 -27.01
CA MET A 1 -46.24 21.46 -26.61
C MET A 1 -45.66 22.83 -26.25
N SER A 2 -46.21 23.96 -26.71
CA SER A 2 -45.64 25.31 -26.44
C SER A 2 -45.88 25.87 -25.04
N LEU A 3 -47.00 25.53 -24.38
CA LEU A 3 -47.36 26.05 -23.05
C LEU A 3 -46.45 25.57 -21.91
N PHE A 4 -45.96 24.32 -21.99
CA PHE A 4 -45.04 23.76 -21.00
C PHE A 4 -43.67 24.45 -21.01
N TRP A 5 -43.21 24.87 -22.20
CA TRP A 5 -41.94 25.57 -22.35
C TRP A 5 -42.00 27.00 -21.81
N GLN A 6 -43.15 27.64 -21.89
CA GLN A 6 -43.33 29.01 -21.42
C GLN A 6 -43.39 29.10 -19.89
N GLN A 7 -44.04 28.14 -19.21
CA GLN A 7 -44.06 28.11 -17.74
C GLN A 7 -42.72 27.71 -17.11
N ASN A 8 -41.96 26.82 -17.76
CA ASN A 8 -40.72 26.31 -17.18
C ASN A 8 -39.48 27.18 -17.45
N LYS A 9 -39.59 28.20 -18.31
CA LYS A 9 -38.45 29.04 -18.71
C LYS A 9 -37.84 29.80 -17.52
N THR A 10 -38.68 30.31 -16.63
CA THR A 10 -38.24 31.05 -15.43
C THR A 10 -37.56 30.14 -14.42
N ILE A 11 -38.09 28.92 -14.24
CA ILE A 11 -37.53 27.92 -13.31
C ILE A 11 -36.16 27.46 -13.81
N ILE A 12 -36.03 27.16 -15.11
CA ILE A 12 -34.76 26.73 -15.72
C ILE A 12 -33.71 27.83 -15.59
N LEU A 13 -34.05 29.10 -15.86
CA LEU A 13 -33.14 30.22 -15.69
C LEU A 13 -32.65 30.35 -14.23
N PHE A 14 -33.55 30.20 -13.26
CA PHE A 14 -33.20 30.27 -11.84
C PHE A 14 -32.21 29.16 -11.45
N PHE A 15 -32.45 27.92 -11.87
CA PHE A 15 -31.53 26.81 -11.61
C PHE A 15 -30.17 27.02 -12.27
N THR A 16 -30.12 27.49 -13.51
CA THR A 16 -28.84 27.75 -14.20
C THR A 16 -28.00 28.83 -13.52
N MET A 17 -28.64 29.93 -13.05
CA MET A 17 -27.94 30.96 -12.29
C MET A 17 -27.45 30.45 -10.93
N LEU A 18 -28.26 29.65 -10.23
CA LEU A 18 -27.87 29.10 -8.92
C LEU A 18 -26.68 28.15 -9.03
N THR A 19 -26.66 27.29 -10.05
CA THR A 19 -25.53 26.39 -10.30
C THR A 19 -24.28 27.15 -10.75
N GLY A 20 -24.42 28.22 -11.55
CA GLY A 20 -23.30 29.04 -11.98
C GLY A 20 -22.60 29.75 -10.81
N ALA A 21 -23.37 30.30 -9.87
CA ALA A 21 -22.82 30.97 -8.69
C ALA A 21 -22.04 30.02 -7.78
N MET A 22 -22.52 28.79 -7.58
CA MET A 22 -21.82 27.80 -6.74
C MET A 22 -20.49 27.34 -7.35
N VAL A 23 -20.44 27.15 -8.68
CA VAL A 23 -19.19 26.75 -9.37
C VAL A 23 -18.14 27.86 -9.28
N PHE A 24 -18.57 29.13 -9.37
CA PHE A 24 -17.66 30.28 -9.26
C PHE A 24 -17.04 30.37 -7.85
N SER A 25 -17.83 30.21 -6.79
CA SER A 25 -17.31 30.20 -5.41
C SER A 25 -16.33 29.06 -5.10
N PHE A 26 -16.37 27.96 -5.86
CA PHE A 26 -15.48 26.83 -5.66
C PHE A 26 -14.10 27.00 -6.33
N MET A 27 -13.99 27.85 -7.36
CA MET A 27 -12.70 28.13 -8.03
C MET A 27 -11.87 29.22 -7.35
N GLU A 28 -12.46 30.05 -6.50
CA GLU A 28 -11.79 31.21 -5.90
C GLU A 28 -11.19 30.95 -4.52
N GLN A 29 -10.82 29.70 -4.21
CA GLN A 29 -9.98 29.43 -3.05
C GLN A 29 -8.51 29.71 -3.42
N PRO A 30 -7.87 30.76 -2.88
CA PRO A 30 -6.46 31.00 -3.09
C PRO A 30 -5.67 29.83 -2.50
N VAL A 31 -4.82 29.23 -3.33
CA VAL A 31 -3.83 28.26 -2.88
C VAL A 31 -2.80 29.04 -2.07
N GLU A 32 -3.09 29.26 -0.78
CA GLU A 32 -2.10 29.67 0.20
C GLU A 32 -1.12 28.50 0.36
N SER A 33 -0.06 28.54 -0.44
CA SER A 33 1.11 27.70 -0.30
C SER A 33 1.76 27.99 1.06
N LYS A 34 1.41 27.21 2.09
CA LYS A 34 2.20 27.09 3.32
C LYS A 34 3.53 26.39 3.00
N SER A 35 4.45 27.11 2.37
CA SER A 35 5.87 26.81 2.42
C SER A 35 6.39 27.19 3.82
N LYS A 36 6.14 26.34 4.81
CA LYS A 36 6.84 26.43 6.08
C LYS A 36 8.27 25.95 5.87
N SER A 37 9.18 26.92 6.00
CA SER A 37 10.63 26.80 6.06
C SER A 37 11.09 25.63 6.95
N LEU A 38 11.72 24.63 6.31
CA LEU A 38 12.43 23.52 6.95
C LEU A 38 13.95 23.81 6.87
N ALA A 39 14.36 24.97 7.37
CA ALA A 39 15.75 25.41 7.38
C ALA A 39 16.08 25.99 8.75
N GLN A 40 16.08 25.15 9.78
CA GLN A 40 16.75 25.32 11.06
C GLN A 40 16.35 24.11 11.92
N ILE A 41 17.26 23.16 12.09
CA ILE A 41 17.44 22.19 13.20
C ILE A 41 18.31 21.06 12.62
N LEU A 42 19.63 21.21 12.73
CA LEU A 42 20.63 20.22 13.16
C LEU A 42 22.02 20.71 12.72
N THR A 43 22.63 21.55 13.56
CA THR A 43 24.09 21.71 13.55
C THR A 43 24.55 21.41 14.96
N GLU A 44 24.63 20.12 15.29
CA GLU A 44 25.43 19.68 16.43
C GLU A 44 26.79 19.20 15.90
N PRO A 45 27.91 19.63 16.53
CA PRO A 45 29.24 19.18 16.14
C PRO A 45 29.43 17.72 16.53
N ILE A 46 29.67 16.86 15.54
CA ILE A 46 30.09 15.47 15.72
C ILE A 46 31.48 15.46 16.37
N GLU A 47 31.52 15.14 17.66
CA GLU A 47 32.72 14.81 18.41
C GLU A 47 33.32 13.51 17.85
N ARG A 48 34.51 13.61 17.24
CA ARG A 48 35.25 12.46 16.72
C ARG A 48 35.93 11.74 17.88
N HIS A 49 35.37 10.61 18.29
CA HIS A 49 36.11 9.61 19.07
C HIS A 49 36.98 8.75 18.15
N PRO A 50 38.31 8.68 18.36
CA PRO A 50 39.17 7.71 17.69
C PRO A 50 39.21 6.42 18.53
N ASN A 51 38.44 5.39 18.14
CA ASN A 51 38.67 4.03 18.63
C ASN A 51 39.47 3.24 17.60
N SER A 52 40.76 3.18 17.90
CA SER A 52 41.76 2.27 17.39
C SER A 52 41.56 0.86 17.96
N GLY A 53 41.82 -0.16 17.15
CA GLY A 53 42.35 -1.43 17.63
C GLY A 53 41.46 -2.66 17.39
N ALA A 54 41.93 -3.53 16.49
CA ALA A 54 41.93 -5.00 16.49
C ALA A 54 40.88 -5.74 17.37
N GLU A 55 40.19 -6.78 16.91
CA GLU A 55 40.79 -8.05 16.46
C GLU A 55 39.79 -8.83 15.58
N ARG A 56 40.33 -9.46 14.54
CA ARG A 56 39.64 -10.48 13.74
C ARG A 56 39.78 -11.81 14.47
N GLY A 57 38.67 -12.45 14.83
CA GLY A 57 38.63 -13.85 15.21
C GLY A 57 37.63 -14.60 14.33
N PRO A 58 38.01 -15.71 13.67
CA PRO A 58 37.04 -16.59 13.00
C PRO A 58 36.38 -17.51 14.03
N ALA A 59 35.06 -17.46 14.14
CA ALA A 59 34.30 -18.47 14.87
C ALA A 59 34.05 -19.68 13.96
N ASN A 60 34.82 -20.72 14.22
CA ASN A 60 34.61 -22.09 13.76
C ASN A 60 33.25 -22.60 14.26
N ILE A 61 32.35 -23.02 13.37
CA ILE A 61 31.12 -23.72 13.75
C ILE A 61 31.15 -25.10 13.09
N ASP A 62 31.38 -26.08 13.95
CA ASP A 62 31.37 -27.51 13.67
C ASP A 62 30.06 -27.99 13.05
N GLY A 63 30.23 -28.88 12.06
CA GLY A 63 29.13 -29.55 11.36
C GLY A 63 28.29 -30.41 12.30
N LYS A 64 26.97 -30.18 12.28
CA LYS A 64 26.00 -31.11 12.85
C LYS A 64 25.17 -31.78 11.76
N LYS A 65 25.43 -33.08 11.69
CA LYS A 65 24.84 -34.17 10.90
C LYS A 65 23.32 -34.07 10.66
N LEU A 66 22.95 -34.26 9.40
CA LEU A 66 21.59 -34.47 8.89
C LEU A 66 20.99 -35.78 9.43
N GLU A 67 19.74 -35.74 9.88
CA GLU A 67 18.85 -36.90 9.92
C GLU A 67 17.62 -36.63 9.03
N PRO A 68 17.23 -37.58 8.15
CA PRO A 68 15.94 -37.58 7.50
C PRO A 68 14.94 -38.43 8.31
N VAL A 69 13.65 -38.16 8.14
CA VAL A 69 12.50 -39.09 8.21
C VAL A 69 11.29 -38.38 8.83
N GLY A 70 10.16 -38.40 8.12
CA GLY A 70 8.86 -38.09 8.72
C GLY A 70 7.79 -37.55 7.79
N SER A 71 7.58 -38.20 6.64
CA SER A 71 6.37 -38.00 5.84
C SER A 71 5.12 -38.33 6.68
N SER A 72 4.28 -37.33 6.96
CA SER A 72 2.88 -37.57 7.33
C SER A 72 1.98 -36.62 6.55
N SER A 73 1.25 -37.22 5.63
CA SER A 73 0.21 -36.57 4.84
C SER A 73 -0.89 -36.10 5.79
N SER A 74 -1.26 -34.82 5.71
CA SER A 74 -2.57 -34.36 6.16
C SER A 74 -3.16 -33.47 5.08
N ARG A 75 -3.91 -34.12 4.17
CA ARG A 75 -4.99 -33.47 3.44
C ARG A 75 -5.98 -32.92 4.47
N LYS A 76 -6.18 -31.61 4.56
CA LYS A 76 -7.48 -31.06 5.00
C LYS A 76 -7.65 -29.59 4.67
N LYS A 77 -8.68 -29.40 3.82
CA LYS A 77 -9.57 -28.24 3.65
C LYS A 77 -8.91 -26.96 3.13
N GLU A 78 -9.07 -26.75 1.83
CA GLU A 78 -9.34 -25.42 1.27
C GLU A 78 -10.48 -24.76 2.08
N GLN A 79 -10.12 -23.94 3.05
CA GLN A 79 -11.00 -22.90 3.52
C GLN A 79 -10.98 -21.79 2.48
N LYS A 80 -11.97 -21.81 1.58
CA LYS A 80 -12.34 -20.60 0.82
C LYS A 80 -12.88 -19.58 1.83
N LEU A 81 -11.99 -18.79 2.41
CA LEU A 81 -12.37 -17.53 3.03
C LEU A 81 -12.78 -16.58 1.90
N ALA A 82 -14.08 -16.35 1.77
CA ALA A 82 -14.61 -15.24 1.00
C ALA A 82 -14.32 -13.93 1.76
N LEU A 83 -13.10 -13.44 1.65
CA LEU A 83 -12.72 -12.10 2.07
C LEU A 83 -13.12 -11.12 0.96
N LYS A 84 -14.28 -10.49 1.10
CA LYS A 84 -14.51 -9.19 0.47
C LYS A 84 -13.67 -8.19 1.26
N ILE A 85 -12.55 -7.75 0.71
CA ILE A 85 -11.92 -6.43 0.92
C ILE A 85 -10.66 -6.44 0.05
N PHE A 86 -10.51 -5.44 -0.81
CA PHE A 86 -9.50 -5.27 -1.88
C PHE A 86 -9.30 -6.50 -2.76
N CYS A 87 -10.13 -6.56 -3.81
CA CYS A 87 -9.99 -7.45 -4.94
C CYS A 87 -10.23 -8.95 -4.62
N VAL A 88 -10.99 -9.60 -5.50
CA VAL A 88 -11.28 -11.03 -5.43
C VAL A 88 -9.94 -11.77 -5.57
N PRO A 89 -9.72 -12.92 -4.88
CA PRO A 89 -8.45 -13.68 -4.90
C PRO A 89 -7.95 -14.15 -6.29
N GLY A 90 -8.64 -13.83 -7.39
CA GLY A 90 -8.23 -14.18 -8.75
C GLY A 90 -7.33 -13.15 -9.46
N ASP A 91 -7.25 -11.91 -8.97
CA ASP A 91 -6.61 -10.79 -9.69
C ASP A 91 -5.20 -10.43 -9.17
N LEU A 92 -4.68 -11.20 -8.21
CA LEU A 92 -3.34 -11.01 -7.65
C LEU A 92 -2.32 -11.81 -8.48
N LYS A 93 -1.48 -11.10 -9.25
CA LYS A 93 -0.30 -11.72 -9.87
C LYS A 93 0.90 -11.54 -8.97
N ILE A 94 1.52 -12.66 -8.64
CA ILE A 94 2.74 -12.73 -7.83
C ILE A 94 3.89 -13.00 -8.78
N ASN A 95 4.80 -12.03 -8.94
CA ASN A 95 6.09 -12.27 -9.56
C ASN A 95 7.13 -12.37 -8.43
N SER A 96 7.64 -13.58 -8.21
CA SER A 96 8.57 -13.88 -7.12
C SER A 96 9.91 -14.36 -7.67
N ASP A 97 10.97 -13.68 -7.28
CA ASP A 97 12.29 -14.29 -7.16
C ASP A 97 12.42 -14.85 -5.73
N GLN A 98 13.32 -15.80 -5.46
CA GLN A 98 13.31 -16.62 -4.23
C GLN A 98 13.29 -15.85 -2.90
N HIS A 99 13.64 -14.55 -2.91
CA HIS A 99 13.71 -13.67 -1.75
C HIS A 99 12.96 -12.34 -1.91
N LEU A 100 12.40 -12.06 -3.08
CA LEU A 100 11.75 -10.79 -3.40
C LEU A 100 10.43 -11.06 -4.08
N VAL A 101 9.39 -10.36 -3.64
CA VAL A 101 8.09 -10.41 -4.30
C VAL A 101 7.63 -9.03 -4.70
N MET A 102 7.05 -8.96 -5.89
CA MET A 102 6.38 -7.77 -6.39
C MET A 102 4.92 -8.11 -6.61
N LEU A 103 4.03 -7.35 -5.98
CA LEU A 103 2.59 -7.57 -6.09
C LEU A 103 2.03 -6.64 -7.15
N GLU A 104 1.32 -7.23 -8.12
CA GLU A 104 0.52 -6.49 -9.09
C GLU A 104 -0.95 -6.63 -8.69
N LEU A 105 -1.58 -5.50 -8.40
CA LEU A 105 -2.96 -5.40 -7.93
C LEU A 105 -3.80 -4.79 -9.05
N SER A 106 -4.83 -5.51 -9.50
CA SER A 106 -5.75 -5.03 -10.54
C SER A 106 -7.18 -4.97 -10.02
N SER A 107 -7.98 -4.00 -10.49
CA SER A 107 -9.45 -3.94 -10.27
C SER A 107 -9.93 -3.65 -8.85
N CYS A 108 -9.25 -2.78 -8.09
CA CYS A 108 -9.79 -2.31 -6.81
C CYS A 108 -10.34 -0.89 -6.95
N ALA A 109 -11.66 -0.76 -7.16
CA ALA A 109 -12.34 0.54 -7.14
C ALA A 109 -12.05 1.32 -5.84
N ASP A 110 -12.01 0.59 -4.72
CA ASP A 110 -11.76 1.12 -3.38
C ASP A 110 -10.31 1.63 -3.16
N LEU A 111 -9.38 1.30 -4.07
CA LEU A 111 -8.00 1.81 -3.99
C LEU A 111 -7.83 3.15 -4.71
N LYS A 112 -8.71 3.51 -5.66
CA LYS A 112 -8.61 4.76 -6.44
C LYS A 112 -8.67 6.01 -5.58
N GLU A 113 -9.43 5.94 -4.50
CA GLU A 113 -9.71 7.08 -3.63
C GLU A 113 -8.74 7.21 -2.47
N LYS A 114 -7.76 6.31 -2.34
CA LYS A 114 -6.88 6.27 -1.16
C LYS A 114 -5.67 7.16 -1.34
N HIS A 115 -5.38 7.93 -0.29
CA HIS A 115 -4.26 8.88 -0.28
C HIS A 115 -2.91 8.21 -0.03
N GLN A 116 -2.90 7.13 0.76
CA GLN A 116 -1.68 6.42 1.11
C GLN A 116 -1.93 4.93 1.12
N LEU A 117 -1.04 4.20 0.45
CA LEU A 117 -1.10 2.76 0.26
C LEU A 117 0.29 2.18 0.53
N TRP A 118 0.35 1.17 1.38
CA TRP A 118 1.59 0.46 1.68
C TRP A 118 1.34 -1.01 1.97
N VAL A 119 2.38 -1.80 1.72
CA VAL A 119 2.45 -3.20 2.17
C VAL A 119 3.48 -3.28 3.28
N LYS A 120 3.13 -3.98 4.36
CA LYS A 120 4.06 -4.33 5.42
C LYS A 120 4.21 -5.85 5.47
N ASN A 121 5.43 -6.35 5.36
CA ASN A 121 5.74 -7.72 5.75
C ASN A 121 5.81 -7.77 7.28
N GLU A 122 4.81 -8.37 7.91
CA GLU A 122 4.74 -8.51 9.36
C GLU A 122 5.80 -9.48 9.90
N THR A 123 6.30 -10.39 9.07
CA THR A 123 7.32 -11.38 9.46
C THR A 123 8.70 -10.76 9.66
N ASN A 124 9.09 -9.76 8.87
CA ASN A 124 10.41 -9.12 8.96
C ASN A 124 10.37 -7.59 9.16
N GLY A 125 9.17 -7.00 9.25
CA GLY A 125 8.98 -5.57 9.45
C GLY A 125 9.18 -4.71 8.20
N PHE A 126 9.54 -5.30 7.06
CA PHE A 126 9.78 -4.55 5.83
C PHE A 126 8.50 -3.84 5.36
N LYS A 127 8.63 -2.60 4.90
CA LYS A 127 7.50 -1.80 4.41
C LYS A 127 7.79 -1.33 2.98
N ALA A 128 6.92 -1.71 2.05
CA ALA A 128 6.96 -1.30 0.66
C ALA A 128 5.84 -0.30 0.36
N GLN A 129 6.11 0.64 -0.54
CA GLN A 129 5.10 1.55 -1.07
C GLN A 129 4.33 0.86 -2.21
N ILE A 130 3.05 1.22 -2.34
CA ILE A 130 2.22 0.83 -3.48
C ILE A 130 2.11 2.03 -4.44
N PHE A 131 2.49 1.81 -5.69
CA PHE A 131 2.44 2.79 -6.76
C PHE A 131 1.22 2.54 -7.65
N ARG A 132 0.59 3.62 -8.12
CA ARG A 132 -0.45 3.57 -9.13
C ARG A 132 0.19 3.61 -10.51
N LEU A 133 -0.08 2.62 -11.35
CA LEU A 133 0.37 2.57 -12.74
C LEU A 133 -0.67 3.14 -13.69
N GLU A 134 -1.92 2.72 -13.52
CA GLU A 134 -3.08 3.17 -14.29
C GLU A 134 -4.26 3.37 -13.33
N ASP A 135 -5.42 3.79 -13.82
CA ASP A 135 -6.60 4.03 -13.00
C ASP A 135 -6.99 2.84 -12.11
N SER A 136 -6.83 1.61 -12.60
CA SER A 136 -7.22 0.40 -11.88
C SER A 136 -6.06 -0.56 -11.62
N LYS A 137 -4.82 -0.15 -11.92
CA LYS A 137 -3.63 -1.00 -11.76
C LYS A 137 -2.65 -0.37 -10.80
N PHE A 138 -2.26 -1.16 -9.81
CA PHE A 138 -1.27 -0.79 -8.81
C PHE A 138 -0.18 -1.83 -8.76
N LYS A 139 1.00 -1.40 -8.33
CA LYS A 139 2.20 -2.22 -8.24
C LYS A 139 3.01 -1.84 -7.03
N THR A 140 3.53 -2.83 -6.33
CA THR A 140 4.39 -2.58 -5.17
C THR A 140 5.84 -2.44 -5.60
N ASP A 141 6.65 -1.83 -4.74
CA ASP A 141 8.10 -2.09 -4.76
C ASP A 141 8.39 -3.57 -4.46
N PHE A 142 9.64 -3.99 -4.63
CA PHE A 142 10.09 -5.31 -4.21
C PHE A 142 10.01 -5.45 -2.69
N ILE A 143 9.25 -6.44 -2.24
CA ILE A 143 9.07 -6.80 -0.83
C ILE A 143 10.02 -7.94 -0.50
N GLN A 144 10.88 -7.73 0.48
CA GLN A 144 11.79 -8.77 0.96
C GLN A 144 11.02 -9.87 1.70
N LEU A 145 11.25 -11.11 1.30
CA LEU A 145 10.67 -12.32 1.91
C LEU A 145 11.73 -13.09 2.70
N ASN A 146 11.35 -13.57 3.88
CA ASN A 146 12.10 -14.56 4.63
C ASN A 146 11.81 -15.97 4.08
N LYS A 147 12.69 -16.93 4.37
CA LYS A 147 12.41 -18.34 4.11
C LYS A 147 11.18 -18.80 4.91
N GLY A 148 10.27 -19.53 4.28
CA GLY A 148 9.03 -20.00 4.88
C GLY A 148 7.84 -19.08 4.63
N ALA A 149 6.93 -19.00 5.60
CA ALA A 149 5.71 -18.20 5.51
C ALA A 149 5.93 -16.73 5.88
N ASN A 150 5.51 -15.85 4.98
CA ASN A 150 5.56 -14.40 5.14
C ASN A 150 4.13 -13.85 5.16
N LYS A 151 3.79 -13.14 6.25
CA LYS A 151 2.50 -12.47 6.37
C LYS A 151 2.65 -11.04 5.90
N LEU A 152 1.96 -10.68 4.83
CA LEU A 152 1.93 -9.31 4.31
C LEU A 152 0.60 -8.65 4.68
N SER A 153 0.68 -7.40 5.12
CA SER A 153 -0.46 -6.56 5.49
C SER A 153 -0.51 -5.38 4.54
N LEU A 154 -1.52 -5.38 3.67
CA LEU A 154 -1.89 -4.25 2.83
C LEU A 154 -2.70 -3.29 3.66
N GLU A 155 -2.19 -2.08 3.83
CA GLU A 155 -2.92 -1.04 4.54
C GLU A 155 -3.15 0.14 3.61
N GLY A 156 -4.33 0.76 3.74
CA GLY A 156 -4.62 2.01 3.06
C GLY A 156 -5.50 2.93 3.88
N ILE A 157 -5.27 4.22 3.74
CA ILE A 157 -6.04 5.27 4.39
C ILE A 157 -7.01 5.89 3.38
N LEU A 158 -8.30 5.83 3.70
CA LEU A 158 -9.39 6.43 2.93
C LEU A 158 -9.44 7.95 3.16
N LYS A 159 -10.17 8.69 2.32
CA LYS A 159 -10.30 10.16 2.41
C LYS A 159 -10.92 10.63 3.73
N ASP A 160 -11.78 9.81 4.32
CA ASP A 160 -12.40 10.05 5.63
C ASP A 160 -11.45 9.73 6.81
N GLY A 161 -10.22 9.30 6.53
CA GLY A 161 -9.24 8.89 7.53
C GLY A 161 -9.42 7.44 8.02
N GLN A 162 -10.41 6.70 7.51
CA GLN A 162 -10.59 5.30 7.88
C GLN A 162 -9.43 4.47 7.36
N LYS A 163 -8.80 3.71 8.26
CA LYS A 163 -7.75 2.74 7.92
C LYS A 163 -8.41 1.42 7.54
N VAL A 164 -8.06 0.90 6.38
CA VAL A 164 -8.46 -0.44 5.94
C VAL A 164 -7.23 -1.32 5.82
N VAL A 165 -7.32 -2.54 6.34
CA VAL A 165 -6.21 -3.51 6.40
C VAL A 165 -6.67 -4.83 5.79
N GLN A 166 -5.81 -5.44 4.97
CA GLN A 166 -5.98 -6.79 4.43
C GLN A 166 -4.69 -7.57 4.62
N THR A 167 -4.81 -8.80 5.11
CA THR A 167 -3.65 -9.68 5.31
C THR A 167 -3.62 -10.76 4.25
N LEU A 168 -2.43 -11.08 3.77
CA LEU A 168 -2.15 -12.18 2.84
C LEU A 168 -0.90 -12.94 3.29
N GLU A 169 -0.80 -14.21 2.91
CA GLU A 169 0.30 -15.07 3.29
C GLU A 169 1.00 -15.61 2.04
N ILE A 170 2.33 -15.49 1.98
CA ILE A 170 3.16 -15.93 0.86
C ILE A 170 4.27 -16.85 1.37
N LEU A 171 4.46 -17.98 0.68
CA LEU A 171 5.55 -18.93 0.96
C LEU A 171 6.76 -18.64 0.08
N SER A 172 7.97 -18.63 0.65
CA SER A 172 9.23 -18.41 -0.06
C SER A 172 10.28 -19.46 0.30
N GLY A 173 11.05 -19.94 -0.69
CA GLY A 173 12.23 -20.79 -0.46
C GLY A 173 11.94 -22.22 0.00
N SER A 174 10.90 -22.86 -0.58
CA SER A 174 10.64 -24.30 -0.46
C SER A 174 11.62 -25.14 -1.26
#